data_AF-A0A1A8FS99-F1
#
_entry.id   AF-A0A1A8FS99-F1
#
_cell.length_a   1.000
_cell.length_b   1.000
_cell.length_c   1.000
_cell.angle_alpha   90.00
_cell.angle_beta   90.00
_cell.angle_gamma   90.00
#
_symmetry.space_group_name_H-M   'P 1'
#
loop_
_entity.id
_entity.type
_entity.pdbx_description
1 polymer ?
#
loop_
_entity_poly.entity_id
_entity_poly.type
_entity_poly.pdbx_seq_one_letter_code
_entity_poly.pdbx_strand_id
1 'polypeptide(L)'
;MFAFSSANATPEFEGRGGEELGTNLSNVLYKVFNNKHSLDLHSLSISPGEHCWVLYVDVLLLQCDGNLYDAISIAVKAALFNTKIPRVNITSDDEGGKEIELSDDPYDCMRVNVENVPCIVTLCKVGHRHVVDATLQEKACSVASLIISVTHNGTITCSRKVGGGSLDPESIFEMTETGKRVGKALHAPLMKLLQQEESLSKKRVRVGFLC
;
A
#
# COMPACT_ATOMS: atom_id res chain seq x y z
N MET A 1 -5.76 -4.87 -7.88
CA MET A 1 -5.39 -3.53 -7.39
C MET A 1 -5.22 -2.64 -8.59
N PHE A 2 -5.98 -1.56 -8.67
CA PHE A 2 -5.94 -0.62 -9.78
C PHE A 2 -5.53 0.76 -9.24
N ALA A 3 -4.61 1.41 -9.93
CA ALA A 3 -4.21 2.78 -9.65
C ALA A 3 -4.66 3.69 -10.80
N PHE A 4 -5.60 4.59 -10.51
CA PHE A 4 -6.08 5.59 -11.45
C PHE A 4 -5.34 6.91 -11.21
N SER A 5 -4.65 7.40 -12.24
CA SER A 5 -4.12 8.76 -12.25
C SER A 5 -5.21 9.70 -12.74
N SER A 6 -5.67 10.62 -11.90
CA SER A 6 -6.63 11.64 -12.34
C SER A 6 -5.93 12.71 -13.16
N ALA A 7 -6.59 13.24 -14.19
CA ALA A 7 -6.10 14.39 -14.97
C ALA A 7 -5.83 15.64 -14.08
N ASN A 8 -6.42 15.68 -12.89
CA ASN A 8 -6.20 16.72 -11.90
C ASN A 8 -4.79 16.68 -11.26
N ALA A 9 -4.10 15.53 -11.29
CA ALA A 9 -2.81 15.37 -10.63
C ALA A 9 -1.68 16.08 -11.39
N THR A 10 -1.74 16.10 -12.73
CA THR A 10 -0.83 16.81 -13.64
C THR A 10 -1.52 16.85 -15.01
N PRO A 11 -1.49 17.96 -15.76
CA PRO A 11 -2.10 18.04 -17.09
C PRO A 11 -1.53 17.01 -18.09
N GLU A 12 -0.31 16.52 -17.85
CA GLU A 12 0.32 15.44 -18.63
C GLU A 12 -0.36 14.07 -18.47
N PHE A 13 -1.26 13.91 -17.49
CA PHE A 13 -2.05 12.71 -17.28
C PHE A 13 -3.35 12.67 -18.10
N GLU A 14 -3.66 13.71 -18.88
CA GLU A 14 -4.82 13.69 -19.76
C GLU A 14 -4.71 12.60 -20.85
N GLY A 15 -5.84 11.94 -21.13
CA GLY A 15 -5.91 10.86 -22.11
C GLY A 15 -5.20 9.58 -21.67
N ARG A 16 -4.18 9.14 -22.41
CA ARG A 16 -3.41 7.91 -22.15
C ARG A 16 -2.09 8.14 -21.41
N GLY A 17 -1.73 9.39 -21.10
CA GLY A 17 -0.43 9.73 -20.50
C GLY A 17 -0.19 9.08 -19.13
N GLY A 18 -1.26 8.80 -18.37
CA GLY A 18 -1.18 8.15 -17.05
C GLY A 18 -1.23 6.64 -17.04
N GLU A 19 -1.50 5.99 -18.17
CA GLU A 19 -1.73 4.54 -18.21
C GLU A 19 -0.44 3.76 -17.90
N GLU A 20 0.70 4.21 -18.43
CA GLU A 20 1.99 3.57 -18.17
C GLU A 20 2.40 3.69 -16.70
N LEU A 21 2.20 4.87 -16.10
CA LEU A 21 2.51 5.10 -14.69
C LEU A 21 1.56 4.32 -13.78
N GLY A 22 0.26 4.31 -14.07
CA GLY A 22 -0.74 3.51 -13.35
C GLY A 22 -0.47 2.01 -13.43
N THR A 23 -0.07 1.51 -14.60
CA THR A 23 0.30 0.10 -14.81
C THR A 23 1.57 -0.27 -14.06
N ASN A 24 2.61 0.56 -14.12
CA ASN A 24 3.85 0.34 -13.37
C ASN A 24 3.60 0.31 -11.87
N LEU A 25 2.81 1.26 -11.37
CA LEU A 25 2.45 1.36 -9.98
C LEU A 25 1.64 0.14 -9.52
N SER A 26 0.62 -0.26 -10.29
CA SER A 26 -0.18 -1.45 -10.01
C SER A 26 0.67 -2.71 -9.98
N ASN A 27 1.64 -2.85 -10.90
CA ASN A 27 2.57 -3.98 -10.93
C ASN A 27 3.52 -3.99 -9.73
N VAL A 28 4.01 -2.83 -9.30
CA VAL A 28 4.86 -2.72 -8.10
C VAL A 28 4.07 -3.09 -6.87
N LEU A 29 2.88 -2.52 -6.69
CA LEU A 29 2.02 -2.81 -5.55
C LEU A 29 1.64 -4.29 -5.53
N TYR A 30 1.24 -4.86 -6.67
CA TYR A 30 0.96 -6.28 -6.78
C TYR A 30 2.14 -7.13 -6.31
N LYS A 31 3.38 -6.83 -6.76
CA LYS A 31 4.58 -7.56 -6.29
C LYS A 31 4.85 -7.39 -4.79
N VAL A 32 4.58 -6.21 -4.25
CA VAL A 32 4.80 -5.90 -2.83
C VAL A 32 3.79 -6.63 -1.94
N PHE A 33 2.52 -6.70 -2.35
CA PHE A 33 1.43 -7.30 -1.57
C PHE A 33 1.22 -8.80 -1.84
N ASN A 34 1.66 -9.33 -2.99
CA ASN A 34 1.54 -10.76 -3.36
C ASN A 34 2.52 -11.68 -2.59
N ASN A 35 3.01 -11.25 -1.42
CA ASN A 35 3.80 -12.10 -0.53
C ASN A 35 2.89 -12.64 0.57
N LYS A 36 2.87 -13.98 0.73
CA LYS A 36 2.07 -14.73 1.71
C LYS A 36 2.22 -14.25 3.16
N HIS A 37 3.34 -13.60 3.49
CA HIS A 37 3.57 -13.08 4.83
C HIS A 37 2.95 -11.71 5.09
N SER A 38 2.54 -10.98 4.04
CA SER A 38 2.08 -9.59 4.16
C SER A 38 0.63 -9.49 4.63
N LEU A 39 -0.22 -10.41 4.14
CA LEU A 39 -1.66 -10.48 4.44
C LEU A 39 -2.06 -11.93 4.70
N ASP A 40 -2.83 -12.14 5.76
CA ASP A 40 -3.39 -13.44 6.09
C ASP A 40 -4.59 -13.74 5.18
N LEU A 41 -4.31 -14.37 4.04
CA LEU A 41 -5.34 -14.80 3.08
C LEU A 41 -6.21 -15.94 3.62
N HIS A 42 -5.74 -16.68 4.64
CA HIS A 42 -6.52 -17.76 5.23
C HIS A 42 -7.71 -17.20 6.02
N SER A 43 -7.50 -16.07 6.71
CA SER A 43 -8.59 -15.36 7.40
C SER A 43 -9.72 -14.89 6.47
N LEU A 44 -9.42 -14.74 5.18
CA LEU A 44 -10.35 -14.31 4.14
C LEU A 44 -11.10 -15.48 3.48
N SER A 45 -10.74 -16.72 3.76
CA SER A 45 -11.44 -17.89 3.24
C SER A 45 -12.67 -18.17 4.09
N ILE A 46 -13.85 -18.18 3.46
CA ILE A 46 -15.11 -18.52 4.14
C ILE A 46 -15.27 -20.05 4.10
N SER A 47 -15.19 -20.63 2.91
CA SER A 47 -15.14 -22.08 2.69
C SER A 47 -14.02 -22.43 1.70
N PRO A 48 -13.07 -23.29 2.07
CA PRO A 48 -11.94 -23.62 1.22
C PRO A 48 -12.41 -24.29 -0.06
N GLY A 49 -12.11 -23.67 -1.21
CA GLY A 49 -12.45 -24.19 -2.54
C GLY A 49 -13.80 -23.74 -3.10
N GLU A 50 -14.61 -23.00 -2.33
CA GLU A 50 -15.92 -22.52 -2.80
C GLU A 50 -16.08 -21.00 -2.64
N HIS A 51 -15.93 -20.47 -1.42
CA HIS A 51 -16.18 -19.06 -1.13
C HIS A 51 -15.00 -18.41 -0.42
N CYS A 52 -14.52 -17.30 -0.99
CA CYS A 52 -13.47 -16.48 -0.41
C CYS A 52 -13.77 -15.00 -0.60
N TRP A 53 -13.27 -14.20 0.33
CA TRP A 53 -13.31 -12.75 0.21
C TRP A 53 -12.26 -12.26 -0.77
N VAL A 54 -12.68 -11.38 -1.69
CA VAL A 54 -11.79 -10.68 -2.62
C VAL A 54 -11.70 -9.22 -2.23
N LEU A 55 -10.50 -8.77 -1.86
CA LEU A 55 -10.24 -7.37 -1.51
C LEU A 55 -9.83 -6.59 -2.77
N TYR A 56 -10.71 -5.70 -3.21
CA TYR A 56 -10.39 -4.73 -4.26
C TYR A 56 -9.87 -3.46 -3.60
N VAL A 57 -8.65 -3.07 -3.99
CA VAL A 57 -8.03 -1.81 -3.55
C VAL A 57 -7.87 -0.92 -4.77
N ASP A 58 -8.52 0.24 -4.70
CA ASP A 58 -8.46 1.28 -5.71
C ASP A 58 -7.71 2.49 -5.16
N VAL A 59 -6.70 2.92 -5.90
CA VAL A 59 -5.87 4.08 -5.55
C VAL A 59 -6.18 5.20 -6.54
N LEU A 60 -6.61 6.34 -6.02
CA LEU A 60 -6.85 7.55 -6.81
C LEU A 60 -5.79 8.60 -6.49
N LEU A 61 -5.00 8.99 -7.50
CA LEU A 61 -4.02 10.06 -7.35
C LEU A 61 -4.66 11.42 -7.60
N LEU A 62 -4.60 12.29 -6.60
CA LEU A 62 -5.14 13.66 -6.65
C LEU A 62 -4.07 14.69 -7.03
N GLN A 63 -2.84 14.50 -6.58
CA GLN A 63 -1.68 15.36 -6.87
C GLN A 63 -0.43 14.50 -7.01
N CYS A 64 0.46 14.89 -7.92
CA CYS A 64 1.75 14.24 -8.13
C CYS A 64 2.90 15.23 -7.91
N ASP A 65 3.46 15.27 -6.70
CA ASP A 65 4.58 16.15 -6.34
C ASP A 65 5.91 15.39 -6.08
N GLY A 66 5.96 14.12 -6.47
CA GLY A 66 7.05 13.22 -6.09
C GLY A 66 6.62 12.19 -5.05
N ASN A 67 7.54 11.30 -4.70
CA ASN A 67 7.40 10.19 -3.73
C ASN A 67 6.04 9.42 -3.73
N LEU A 68 5.41 9.28 -4.90
CA LEU A 68 4.09 8.63 -5.03
C LEU A 68 4.03 7.24 -4.39
N TYR A 69 5.06 6.42 -4.60
CA TYR A 69 5.08 5.04 -4.13
C TYR A 69 4.95 4.92 -2.61
N ASP A 70 5.61 5.81 -1.87
CA ASP A 70 5.59 5.82 -0.40
C ASP A 70 4.21 6.24 0.09
N ALA A 71 3.70 7.38 -0.41
CA ALA A 71 2.37 7.88 -0.08
C ALA A 71 1.27 6.84 -0.34
N ILE A 72 1.33 6.15 -1.47
CA ILE A 72 0.38 5.09 -1.82
C ILE A 72 0.50 3.90 -0.87
N SER A 73 1.73 3.49 -0.53
CA SER A 73 1.92 2.38 0.42
C SER A 73 1.34 2.69 1.79
N ILE A 74 1.50 3.93 2.26
CA ILE A 74 0.92 4.42 3.52
C ILE A 74 -0.61 4.44 3.42
N ALA A 75 -1.15 4.98 2.32
CA ALA A 75 -2.60 5.05 2.08
C ALA A 75 -3.24 3.66 2.05
N VAL A 76 -2.62 2.70 1.37
CA VAL A 76 -3.10 1.32 1.28
C VAL A 76 -3.02 0.63 2.64
N LYS A 77 -1.93 0.83 3.39
CA LYS A 77 -1.82 0.30 4.75
C LYS A 77 -2.91 0.87 5.68
N ALA A 78 -3.16 2.19 5.61
CA ALA A 78 -4.21 2.85 6.38
C ALA A 78 -5.61 2.37 5.99
N ALA A 79 -5.86 2.19 4.67
CA ALA A 79 -7.12 1.67 4.16
C ALA A 79 -7.38 0.24 4.63
N LEU A 80 -6.37 -0.64 4.55
CA LEU A 80 -6.44 -2.01 5.06
C LEU A 80 -6.67 -2.04 6.58
N PHE A 81 -6.04 -1.14 7.33
CA PHE A 81 -6.23 -1.05 8.79
C PHE A 81 -7.68 -0.70 9.16
N ASN A 82 -8.29 0.22 8.40
CA ASN A 82 -9.66 0.66 8.61
C ASN A 82 -10.70 -0.26 7.94
N THR A 83 -10.28 -1.27 7.18
CA THR A 83 -11.18 -2.21 6.51
C THR A 83 -11.83 -3.13 7.53
N LYS A 84 -13.16 -3.19 7.51
CA LYS A 84 -13.99 -4.05 8.33
C LYS A 84 -14.74 -4.99 7.40
N ILE A 85 -14.50 -6.29 7.56
CA ILE A 85 -15.12 -7.33 6.76
C ILE A 85 -16.26 -7.92 7.60
N PRO A 86 -17.52 -7.89 7.15
CA PRO A 86 -18.63 -8.47 7.89
C PRO A 86 -18.43 -9.98 8.02
N ARG A 87 -18.84 -10.55 9.16
CA ARG A 87 -18.80 -12.02 9.32
C ARG A 87 -19.86 -12.65 8.44
N VAL A 88 -19.48 -13.78 7.84
CA VAL A 88 -20.35 -14.61 7.01
C VAL A 88 -20.48 -15.95 7.71
N ASN A 89 -21.72 -16.40 7.88
CA ASN A 89 -22.03 -17.75 8.29
C ASN A 89 -22.55 -18.52 7.07
N ILE A 90 -22.09 -19.76 6.90
CA ILE A 90 -22.64 -20.66 5.89
C ILE A 90 -23.61 -21.57 6.61
N THR A 91 -24.87 -21.50 6.20
CA THR A 91 -25.93 -22.36 6.72
C THR A 91 -26.21 -23.41 5.64
N SER A 92 -26.10 -24.68 6.01
CA SER A 92 -26.40 -25.78 5.10
C SER A 92 -27.89 -26.09 5.22
N ASP A 93 -28.63 -25.97 4.12
CA ASP A 93 -30.02 -26.41 4.09
C ASP A 93 -30.09 -27.95 3.92
N ASP A 94 -31.19 -28.56 4.37
CA ASP A 94 -31.37 -30.03 4.41
C ASP A 94 -31.37 -30.65 2.98
N GLU A 95 -31.57 -29.83 1.95
CA GLU A 95 -31.51 -30.19 0.51
C GLU A 95 -30.13 -29.98 -0.14
N GLY A 96 -29.09 -29.63 0.62
CA GLY A 96 -27.72 -29.48 0.12
C GLY A 96 -27.41 -28.15 -0.56
N GLY A 97 -28.32 -27.17 -0.49
CA GLY A 97 -28.06 -25.78 -0.81
C GLY A 97 -27.22 -25.12 0.29
N LYS A 98 -26.12 -24.46 -0.08
CA LYS A 98 -25.35 -23.60 0.85
C LYS A 98 -25.88 -22.19 0.74
N GLU A 99 -26.52 -21.69 1.80
CA GLU A 99 -26.92 -20.29 1.87
C GLU A 99 -25.88 -19.50 2.66
N ILE A 100 -25.57 -18.30 2.17
CA ILE A 100 -24.58 -17.41 2.74
C ILE A 100 -25.34 -16.35 3.56
N GLU A 101 -25.40 -16.52 4.87
CA GLU A 101 -26.00 -15.54 5.77
C GLU A 101 -24.95 -14.53 6.21
N LEU A 102 -25.20 -13.26 5.88
CA LEU A 102 -24.42 -12.13 6.38
C LEU A 102 -24.96 -11.74 7.74
N SER A 103 -24.08 -11.51 8.71
CA SER A 103 -24.52 -10.98 10.00
C SER A 103 -25.05 -9.55 9.81
N ASP A 104 -26.29 -9.31 10.24
CA ASP A 104 -26.93 -7.98 10.24
C ASP A 104 -26.34 -7.04 11.31
N ASP A 105 -25.50 -7.55 12.21
CA ASP A 105 -24.86 -6.75 13.25
C ASP A 105 -23.72 -5.89 12.66
N PRO A 106 -23.84 -4.56 12.63
CA PRO A 106 -22.79 -3.67 12.11
C PRO A 106 -21.52 -3.66 12.98
N TYR A 107 -21.54 -4.37 14.12
CA TYR A 107 -20.43 -4.52 15.03
C TYR A 107 -19.70 -5.87 14.91
N ASP A 108 -20.30 -6.88 14.27
CA ASP A 108 -19.65 -8.18 14.05
C ASP A 108 -18.84 -8.15 12.74
N CYS A 109 -17.72 -7.45 12.80
CA CYS A 109 -16.78 -7.36 11.68
C CYS A 109 -15.40 -7.89 12.07
N MET A 110 -14.85 -8.73 11.20
CA MET A 110 -13.44 -9.10 11.22
C MET A 110 -12.58 -7.95 10.69
N ARG A 111 -11.40 -7.78 11.28
CA ARG A 111 -10.40 -6.83 10.79
C ARG A 111 -9.24 -7.56 10.15
N VAL A 112 -8.67 -6.95 9.12
CA VAL A 112 -7.47 -7.46 8.46
C VAL A 112 -6.26 -7.11 9.32
N ASN A 113 -5.37 -8.08 9.53
CA ASN A 113 -4.12 -7.84 10.22
C ASN A 113 -3.14 -7.10 9.31
N VAL A 114 -2.70 -5.90 9.71
CA VAL A 114 -1.82 -5.04 8.91
C VAL A 114 -0.40 -4.90 9.47
N GLU A 115 -0.04 -5.67 10.49
CA GLU A 115 1.30 -5.60 11.09
C GLU A 115 2.40 -5.87 10.06
N ASN A 116 2.17 -6.85 9.19
CA ASN A 116 3.13 -7.28 8.18
C ASN A 116 3.01 -6.53 6.85
N VAL A 117 2.06 -5.61 6.73
CA VAL A 117 1.93 -4.78 5.52
C VAL A 117 3.19 -3.92 5.38
N PRO A 118 3.96 -4.07 4.27
CA PRO A 118 5.18 -3.33 4.06
C PRO A 118 4.90 -1.88 3.65
N CYS A 119 5.81 -0.98 4.00
CA CYS A 119 5.85 0.40 3.49
C CYS A 119 6.91 0.49 2.41
N ILE A 120 6.64 1.27 1.38
CA ILE A 120 7.55 1.48 0.25
C ILE A 120 8.36 2.73 0.54
N VAL A 121 9.69 2.63 0.43
CA VAL A 121 10.60 3.77 0.54
C VAL A 121 11.28 3.96 -0.81
N THR A 122 11.21 5.18 -1.33
CA THR A 122 11.90 5.56 -2.57
C THR A 122 13.21 6.27 -2.24
N LEU A 123 14.32 5.72 -2.74
CA LEU A 123 15.64 6.34 -2.66
C LEU A 123 16.09 6.78 -4.05
N CYS A 124 16.54 8.02 -4.20
CA CYS A 124 17.05 8.56 -5.45
C CYS A 124 18.56 8.78 -5.35
N LYS A 125 19.32 8.31 -6.34
CA LYS A 125 20.77 8.56 -6.44
C LYS A 125 20.99 9.90 -7.13
N VAL A 126 21.60 10.84 -6.41
CA VAL A 126 22.01 12.15 -6.92
C VAL A 126 23.51 12.28 -6.77
N GLY A 127 24.23 12.22 -7.89
CA GLY A 127 25.70 12.17 -7.89
C GLY A 127 26.23 10.95 -7.13
N HIS A 128 27.04 11.20 -6.09
CA HIS A 128 27.62 10.17 -5.22
C HIS A 128 26.85 9.92 -3.92
N ARG A 129 25.67 10.53 -3.73
CA ARG A 129 24.84 10.35 -2.54
C ARG A 129 23.45 9.86 -2.91
N HIS A 130 22.74 9.32 -1.93
CA HIS A 130 21.33 8.98 -2.03
C HIS A 130 20.49 9.93 -1.17
N VAL A 131 19.31 10.24 -1.69
CA VAL A 131 18.30 11.08 -1.04
C VAL A 131 17.04 10.25 -0.89
N VAL A 132 16.39 10.38 0.26
CA VAL A 132 15.08 9.78 0.55
C VAL A 132 14.04 10.88 0.42
N ASP A 133 12.85 10.55 -0.08
CA ASP A 133 11.77 11.53 -0.31
C ASP A 133 12.19 12.67 -1.25
N ALA A 134 12.80 12.30 -2.38
CA ALA A 134 13.24 13.26 -3.38
C ALA A 134 12.04 13.99 -4.00
N THR A 135 12.11 15.32 -3.97
CA THR A 135 11.17 16.20 -4.69
C THR A 135 11.22 15.95 -6.20
N LEU A 136 10.22 16.45 -6.94
CA LEU A 136 10.21 16.33 -8.41
C LEU A 136 11.50 16.89 -9.04
N GLN A 137 12.02 18.00 -8.51
CA GLN A 137 13.25 18.64 -8.96
C GLN A 137 14.48 17.75 -8.71
N GLU A 138 14.59 17.17 -7.51
CA GLU A 138 15.70 16.26 -7.18
C GLU A 138 15.62 14.96 -7.98
N LYS A 139 14.41 14.48 -8.26
CA LYS A 139 14.20 13.31 -9.10
C LYS A 139 14.65 13.57 -10.55
N ALA A 140 14.40 14.76 -11.09
CA ALA A 140 14.87 15.15 -12.42
C ALA A 140 16.41 15.18 -12.51
N CYS A 141 17.10 15.51 -11.42
CA CYS A 141 18.56 15.45 -11.33
C CYS A 141 19.11 14.07 -10.94
N SER A 142 18.24 13.11 -10.63
CA SER A 142 18.66 11.77 -10.22
C SER A 142 18.97 10.88 -11.42
N VAL A 143 20.04 10.08 -11.30
CA VAL A 143 20.43 9.15 -12.37
C VAL A 143 19.56 7.89 -12.36
N ALA A 144 19.16 7.46 -11.16
CA ALA A 144 18.34 6.29 -10.93
C ALA A 144 17.76 6.32 -9.53
N SER A 145 16.65 5.61 -9.35
CA SER A 145 15.93 5.46 -8.11
C SER A 145 15.82 3.99 -7.73
N LEU A 146 15.94 3.68 -6.45
CA LEU A 146 15.73 2.37 -5.88
C LEU A 146 14.49 2.42 -4.98
N ILE A 147 13.50 1.62 -5.34
CA ILE A 147 12.26 1.44 -4.58
C ILE A 147 12.45 0.19 -3.72
N ILE A 148 12.23 0.31 -2.41
CA ILE A 148 12.40 -0.79 -1.46
C ILE A 148 11.15 -0.89 -0.60
N SER A 149 10.56 -2.07 -0.50
CA SER A 149 9.46 -2.32 0.42
C SER A 149 9.95 -3.02 1.68
N VAL A 150 9.60 -2.47 2.84
CA VAL A 150 10.12 -2.88 4.14
C VAL A 150 8.97 -3.17 5.09
N THR A 151 8.98 -4.33 5.74
CA THR A 151 8.02 -4.69 6.80
C THR A 151 8.41 -4.10 8.14
N HIS A 152 7.54 -4.17 9.15
CA HIS A 152 7.84 -3.68 10.50
C HIS A 152 9.09 -4.36 11.12
N ASN A 153 9.34 -5.62 10.78
CA ASN A 153 10.55 -6.36 11.20
C ASN A 153 11.84 -5.88 10.51
N GLY A 154 11.72 -5.09 9.46
CA GLY A 154 12.83 -4.67 8.61
C GLY A 154 13.27 -5.71 7.61
N THR A 155 12.39 -6.68 7.32
CA THR A 155 12.58 -7.59 6.19
C THR A 155 12.19 -6.85 4.93
N ILE A 156 13.02 -6.98 3.89
CA ILE A 156 12.76 -6.38 2.59
C ILE A 156 11.93 -7.36 1.78
N THR A 157 10.75 -6.94 1.33
CA THR A 157 9.85 -7.79 0.55
C THR A 157 10.18 -7.70 -0.93
N CYS A 158 10.46 -6.50 -1.42
CA CYS A 158 10.77 -6.23 -2.82
C CYS A 158 11.77 -5.08 -2.92
N SER A 159 12.70 -5.19 -3.86
CA SER A 159 13.52 -4.08 -4.32
C SER A 159 13.38 -3.95 -5.83
N ARG A 160 13.24 -2.71 -6.32
CA ARG A 160 13.12 -2.42 -7.74
C ARG A 160 13.87 -1.16 -8.09
N LYS A 161 14.81 -1.28 -9.02
CA LYS A 161 15.44 -0.13 -9.67
C LYS A 161 14.50 0.45 -10.71
N VAL A 162 14.37 1.77 -10.70
CA VAL A 162 13.66 2.58 -11.69
C VAL A 162 14.61 3.67 -12.19
N GLY A 163 14.56 3.98 -13.48
CA GLY A 163 15.46 4.95 -14.11
C GLY A 163 16.53 4.30 -14.98
N GLY A 164 17.01 5.08 -15.95
CA GLY A 164 17.93 4.62 -17.00
C GLY A 164 19.41 4.62 -16.61
N GLY A 165 19.81 5.29 -15.52
CA GLY A 165 21.21 5.38 -15.11
C GLY A 165 21.76 4.08 -14.53
N SER A 166 23.09 3.94 -14.45
CA SER A 166 23.74 2.84 -13.75
C SER A 166 23.67 3.02 -12.23
N LEU A 167 23.64 1.90 -11.50
CA LEU A 167 23.91 1.87 -10.06
C LEU A 167 25.10 0.97 -9.81
N ASP A 168 25.99 1.45 -8.97
CA ASP A 168 27.09 0.73 -8.38
C ASP A 168 26.53 -0.25 -7.32
N PRO A 169 27.04 -1.49 -7.27
CA PRO A 169 26.55 -2.50 -6.33
C PRO A 169 26.72 -2.06 -4.87
N GLU A 170 27.82 -1.37 -4.54
CA GLU A 170 28.07 -0.84 -3.19
C GLU A 170 26.99 0.17 -2.77
N SER A 171 26.64 1.10 -3.65
CA SER A 171 25.54 2.05 -3.36
C SER A 171 24.18 1.36 -3.23
N ILE A 172 23.94 0.24 -3.91
CA ILE A 172 22.69 -0.53 -3.72
C ILE A 172 22.62 -1.07 -2.29
N PHE A 173 23.73 -1.57 -1.73
CA PHE A 173 23.77 -2.03 -0.35
C PHE A 173 23.53 -0.88 0.64
N GLU A 174 24.20 0.25 0.47
CA GLU A 174 24.01 1.44 1.32
C GLU A 174 22.57 1.99 1.26
N MET A 175 21.98 2.05 0.07
CA MET A 175 20.59 2.45 -0.13
C MET A 175 19.63 1.45 0.51
N THR A 176 19.95 0.16 0.46
CA THR A 176 19.13 -0.90 1.06
C THR A 176 19.14 -0.83 2.58
N GLU A 177 20.31 -0.60 3.18
CA GLU A 177 20.43 -0.40 4.61
C GLU A 177 19.70 0.87 5.07
N THR A 178 19.88 1.97 4.33
CA THR A 178 19.18 3.24 4.60
C THR A 178 17.67 3.07 4.47
N GLY A 179 17.20 2.41 3.42
CA GLY A 179 15.79 2.11 3.18
C GLY A 179 15.19 1.27 4.29
N LYS A 180 15.91 0.25 4.80
CA LYS A 180 15.49 -0.55 5.95
C LYS A 180 15.34 0.31 7.21
N ARG A 181 16.29 1.21 7.48
CA ARG A 181 16.25 2.10 8.64
C ARG A 181 15.05 3.05 8.56
N VAL A 182 14.85 3.69 7.41
CA VAL A 182 13.73 4.62 7.19
C VAL A 182 12.39 3.88 7.25
N GLY A 183 12.27 2.73 6.59
CA GLY A 183 11.04 1.93 6.60
C GLY A 183 10.61 1.53 8.01
N LYS A 184 11.56 1.13 8.88
CA LYS A 184 11.26 0.89 10.31
C LYS A 184 10.82 2.16 11.02
N ALA A 185 11.50 3.28 10.76
CA ALA A 185 11.19 4.56 11.37
C ALA A 185 9.82 5.12 10.93
N LEU A 186 9.33 4.76 9.73
CA LEU A 186 8.00 5.13 9.23
C LEU A 186 6.89 4.25 9.81
N HIS A 187 7.13 2.94 9.99
CA HIS A 187 6.11 2.01 10.51
C HIS A 187 5.64 2.37 11.93
N ALA A 188 6.56 2.72 12.82
CA ALA A 188 6.24 3.03 14.22
C ALA A 188 5.27 4.22 14.41
N PRO A 189 5.54 5.42 13.85
CA PRO A 189 4.63 6.55 13.96
C PRO A 189 3.32 6.31 13.20
N LEU A 190 3.36 5.64 12.04
CA LEU A 190 2.15 5.33 11.28
C LEU A 190 1.18 4.46 12.09
N MET A 191 1.68 3.37 12.69
CA MET A 191 0.85 2.50 13.53
C MET A 191 0.31 3.23 14.77
N LYS A 192 1.13 4.08 15.39
CA LYS A 192 0.72 4.89 16.54
C LYS A 192 -0.39 5.88 16.18
N LEU A 193 -0.29 6.54 15.03
CA LEU A 193 -1.31 7.47 14.53
C LEU A 193 -2.61 6.74 14.22
N LEU A 194 -2.55 5.59 13.53
CA LEU A 194 -3.73 4.78 13.21
C LEU A 194 -4.47 4.30 14.48
N GLN A 195 -3.73 3.82 15.49
CA GLN A 195 -4.30 3.42 16.78
C GLN A 195 -4.91 4.61 17.53
N GLN A 196 -4.25 5.77 17.50
CA GLN A 196 -4.76 6.99 18.11
C GLN A 196 -6.06 7.44 17.42
N GLU A 197 -6.12 7.42 16.09
CA GLU A 197 -7.34 7.74 15.33
C GLU A 197 -8.49 6.77 15.62
N GLU A 198 -8.19 5.48 15.80
CA GLU A 198 -9.21 4.51 16.20
C GLU A 198 -9.80 4.85 17.58
N SER A 199 -8.96 5.18 18.57
CA SER A 199 -9.41 5.57 19.90
C SER A 199 -10.27 6.85 19.89
N LEU A 200 -10.02 7.74 18.93
CA LEU A 200 -10.74 9.00 18.75
C LEU A 200 -12.02 8.85 17.93
N SER A 201 -12.21 7.72 17.22
CA SER A 201 -13.29 7.54 16.23
C SER A 201 -14.71 7.63 16.80
N LYS A 202 -14.91 7.54 18.13
CA LYS A 202 -16.22 7.79 18.77
C LYS A 202 -16.51 9.28 19.06
N LYS A 203 -15.50 10.16 18.97
CA LYS A 203 -15.59 11.59 19.38
C LYS A 203 -15.23 12.59 18.28
N ARG A 204 -14.70 12.14 17.13
CA ARG A 204 -14.16 13.03 16.10
C ARG A 204 -15.19 13.30 15.00
N VAL A 205 -15.36 14.58 14.66
CA VAL A 205 -16.02 15.01 13.41
C VAL A 205 -15.11 14.62 12.24
N ARG A 206 -15.62 13.78 11.33
CA ARG A 206 -14.91 13.45 10.08
C ARG A 206 -14.88 14.68 9.20
N VAL A 207 -13.79 15.42 9.24
CA VAL A 207 -13.49 16.51 8.32
C VAL A 207 -12.82 15.91 7.09
N GLY A 208 -13.59 15.73 6.01
CA GLY A 208 -13.09 15.36 4.70
C GLY A 208 -13.65 16.34 3.68
N PHE A 209 -12.80 16.81 2.76
CA PHE A 209 -13.09 17.74 1.65
C PHE A 209 -14.45 18.45 1.79
N LEU A 210 -14.53 19.38 2.73
CA LEU A 210 -15.70 20.24 2.89
C LEU A 210 -15.57 21.33 1.83
N CYS A 211 -16.48 21.28 0.85
CA CYS A 211 -16.75 22.41 -0.05
C CYS A 211 -17.26 23.63 0.74
#